data_AF-A0A932P7P9-F1
#
_entry.id   AF-A0A932P7P9-F1
#
_cell.length_a   1.000
_cell.length_b   1.000
_cell.length_c   1.000
_cell.angle_alpha   90.00
_cell.angle_beta   90.00
_cell.angle_gamma   90.00
#
_symmetry.space_group_name_H-M   'P 1'
#
loop_
_entity.id
_entity.type
_entity.pdbx_description
1 polymer ?
#
loop_
_entity_poly.entity_id
_entity_poly.type
_entity_poly.pdbx_seq_one_letter_code
_entity_poly.pdbx_strand_id
1 'polypeptide(L)' 'MADENLSPGNIAKALAVSDGKVKKAIKELGLEPAAKRGVCSFYSPDQVARIKTALGG' A
#
# COMPACT_ATOMS: atom_id res chain seq x y z
N MET A 1 -12.12 -12.19 11.30
CA MET A 1 -11.03 -11.23 11.52
C MET A 1 -10.13 -11.22 10.29
N ALA A 2 -9.98 -10.04 9.69
CA ALA A 2 -8.89 -9.55 8.83
C ALA A 2 -8.19 -10.54 7.87
N ASP A 3 -8.68 -10.60 6.63
CA ASP A 3 -7.82 -10.90 5.47
C ASP A 3 -7.66 -9.60 4.66
N GLU A 4 -7.02 -8.60 5.25
CA GLU A 4 -6.80 -7.29 4.60
C GLU A 4 -5.35 -7.13 4.20
N ASN A 5 -4.81 -8.14 3.53
CA ASN A 5 -3.61 -7.95 2.73
C ASN A 5 -4.02 -7.18 1.47
N LEU A 6 -3.84 -5.85 1.49
CA LEU A 6 -4.25 -4.97 0.41
C LEU A 6 -3.15 -4.91 -0.65
N SER A 7 -3.52 -5.27 -1.88
CA SER A 7 -2.65 -5.08 -3.05
C SER A 7 -2.50 -3.57 -3.34
N PRO A 8 -1.41 -3.11 -3.98
CA PRO A 8 -1.17 -1.69 -4.27
C PRO A 8 -2.34 -1.04 -5.04
N GLY A 9 -3.04 -1.79 -5.90
CA GLY A 9 -4.24 -1.30 -6.57
C GLY A 9 -5.46 -1.12 -5.65
N ASN A 10 -5.63 -1.99 -4.65
CA ASN A 10 -6.67 -1.81 -3.63
C ASN A 10 -6.33 -0.66 -2.68
N ILE A 11 -5.05 -0.47 -2.35
CA ILE A 11 -4.56 0.69 -1.58
C ILE A 11 -4.82 1.97 -2.36
N ALA A 12 -4.47 2.00 -3.64
CA ALA A 12 -4.71 3.13 -4.54
C ALA A 12 -6.18 3.52 -4.56
N LYS A 13 -7.08 2.54 -4.70
CA LYS A 13 -8.54 2.75 -4.62
C LYS A 13 -9.01 3.24 -3.26
N ALA A 14 -8.56 2.60 -2.17
CA ALA A 14 -8.98 2.95 -0.81
C ALA A 14 -8.53 4.36 -0.40
N LEU A 15 -7.39 4.81 -0.93
CA LEU A 15 -6.84 6.14 -0.68
C LEU A 15 -7.22 7.16 -1.75
N ALA A 16 -7.99 6.77 -2.77
CA ALA A 16 -8.34 7.59 -3.93
C ALA A 16 -7.12 8.26 -4.60
N VAL A 17 -6.00 7.55 -4.66
CA VAL A 17 -4.73 7.99 -5.25
C VAL A 17 -4.34 7.08 -6.41
N SER A 18 -3.49 7.55 -7.31
CA SER A 18 -2.98 6.72 -8.40
C SER A 18 -1.97 5.68 -7.90
N ASP A 19 -1.93 4.50 -8.53
CA ASP A 19 -0.95 3.43 -8.25
C ASP A 19 0.50 3.93 -8.24
N GLY A 20 0.82 4.92 -9.08
CA GLY A 20 2.14 5.56 -9.10
C GLY A 20 2.47 6.30 -7.79
N LYS A 21 1.50 6.99 -7.19
CA LYS A 21 1.66 7.65 -5.87
C LYS A 21 1.83 6.62 -4.77
N VAL A 22 1.04 5.53 -4.78
CA VAL A 22 1.17 4.43 -3.83
C VAL A 22 2.56 3.80 -3.91
N LYS A 23 3.02 3.42 -5.11
CA LYS A 23 4.37 2.86 -5.30
C LYS A 23 5.47 3.82 -4.88
N LYS A 24 5.32 5.12 -5.15
CA LYS A 24 6.28 6.15 -4.74
C LYS A 24 6.31 6.28 -3.22
N ALA A 25 5.16 6.41 -2.56
CA ALA A 25 5.06 6.48 -1.11
C ALA A 25 5.58 5.21 -0.42
N ILE A 26 5.28 4.02 -0.93
CA ILE A 26 5.85 2.76 -0.44
C ILE A 26 7.38 2.79 -0.50
N LYS A 27 7.95 3.25 -1.62
CA LYS A 27 9.40 3.33 -1.81
C LYS A 27 10.04 4.41 -0.92
N GLU A 28 9.40 5.57 -0.77
CA GLU A 28 9.84 6.66 0.11
C GLU A 28 9.76 6.28 1.59
N LEU A 29 8.74 5.52 1.98
CA LEU A 29 8.58 4.99 3.34
C LEU A 29 9.41 3.74 3.62
N GLY A 30 10.06 3.17 2.61
CA GLY A 30 10.79 1.90 2.73
C GLY A 30 9.90 0.72 3.13
N LEU A 31 8.62 0.73 2.74
CA LEU A 31 7.68 -0.31 3.10
C LEU A 31 7.89 -1.55 2.23
N GLU A 32 8.34 -2.64 2.85
CA GLU A 32 8.43 -3.94 2.19
C GLU A 32 7.07 -4.63 2.16
N PRO A 33 6.66 -5.24 1.04
CA PRO A 33 5.39 -5.94 0.98
C PRO A 33 5.37 -7.13 1.94
N ALA A 34 4.39 -7.15 2.83
CA ALA A 34 4.18 -8.22 3.80
C ALA A 34 4.03 -9.60 3.14
N ALA A 35 3.46 -9.64 1.94
CA ALA A 35 3.48 -10.83 1.10
C ALA A 35 3.64 -10.45 -0.37
N LYS A 36 4.28 -11.30 -1.16
CA LYS A 36 4.42 -11.11 -2.61
C LYS A 36 3.90 -12.34 -3.33
N ARG A 37 2.82 -12.22 -4.11
CA ARG A 37 2.40 -13.27 -5.05
C ARG A 37 2.61 -12.77 -6.47
N GLY A 38 3.67 -13.27 -7.10
CA GLY A 38 4.06 -12.89 -8.45
C GLY A 38 4.38 -11.40 -8.58
N VAL A 39 3.66 -10.70 -9.47
CA VAL A 39 3.80 -9.25 -9.71
C VAL A 39 3.03 -8.39 -8.70
N CYS A 40 2.10 -8.99 -7.94
CA CYS A 40 1.35 -8.30 -6.92
C CYS A 40 2.02 -8.43 -5.55
N SER A 41 2.49 -7.30 -5.07
CA SER A 41 2.82 -7.06 -3.68
C SER A 41 1.54 -6.93 -2.86
N PHE A 42 1.53 -7.46 -1.65
CA PHE A 42 0.45 -7.33 -0.67
C PHE A 42 1.01 -6.60 0.54
N TYR A 43 0.26 -5.64 1.04
CA TYR A 43 0.65 -4.84 2.18
C TYR A 43 -0.37 -5.02 3.29
N SER A 44 0.13 -5.13 4.52
CA SER A 44 -0.73 -5.19 5.70
C SER A 44 -1.42 -3.85 5.94
N PRO A 45 -2.57 -3.82 6.63
CA PRO A 45 -3.32 -2.59 6.87
C PRO A 45 -2.51 -1.52 7.61
N ASP A 46 -1.54 -1.93 8.44
CA ASP A 46 -0.60 -1.04 9.12
C ASP A 46 0.26 -0.23 8.12
N GLN A 47 0.75 -0.90 7.08
CA GLN A 47 1.53 -0.27 6.00
C GLN A 47 0.64 0.65 5.16
N VAL A 48 -0.61 0.27 4.94
CA VAL A 48 -1.61 1.11 4.26
C VAL A 48 -1.86 2.39 5.04
N ALA A 49 -1.96 2.32 6.37
CA ALA A 49 -2.08 3.50 7.22
C ALA A 49 -0.83 4.41 7.12
N ARG A 50 0.38 3.83 7.05
CA ARG A 50 1.63 4.58 6.82
C ARG A 50 1.67 5.26 5.44
N ILE A 51 1.22 4.57 4.39
CA ILE A 51 1.13 5.14 3.04
C ILE A 51 0.09 6.27 3.00
N LYS A 52 -1.06 6.07 3.65
CA LYS A 52 -2.11 7.09 3.77
C LYS A 52 -1.60 8.35 4.43
N THR A 53 -0.90 8.24 5.57
CA THR A 53 -0.36 9.43 6.25
C THR A 53 0.73 10.13 5.44
N ALA A 54 1.52 9.40 4.65
CA ALA A 54 2.53 10.03 3.78
C ALA A 54 1.92 10.71 2.55
N LEU A 55 0.77 10.24 2.07
CA LEU A 55 0.08 10.79 0.91
C LEU A 55 -0.90 11.92 1.24
N GLY A 56 -1.30 12.06 2.49
CA GLY A 56 -2.33 13.00 2.96
C GLY A 56 -1.92 13.79 4.20
N GLY A 57 -0.68 14.27 4.24
CA GLY A 57 -0.24 15.35 5.12
C GLY A 57 -0.36 16.70 4.43
#